data_AF-E7MP13-F1
#
_entry.id   AF-E7MP13-F1
#
_cell.length_a   1.000
_cell.length_b   1.000
_cell.length_c   1.000
_cell.angle_alpha   90.00
_cell.angle_beta   90.00
_cell.angle_gamma   90.00
#
_symmetry.space_group_name_H-M   'P 1'
#
loop_
_entity.id
_entity.type
_entity.pdbx_description
1 polymer ?
#
loop_
_entity_poly.entity_id
_entity_poly.type
_entity_poly.pdbx_seq_one_letter_code
_entity_poly.pdbx_strand_id
1 'polypeptide(L)'
;MKIYIVHENGGEYEDEWDNILGAFTTLEKAQELKDRKEKENDEYSEKVELACRVQNEEITLEQSGLSEEEYESYCECDFDDYVNYYITQITLDKESREESVNLNGAS
;
A
#
# COMPACT_ATOMS: atom_id res chain seq x y z
N MET A 1 -12.12 -14.05 -15.63
CA MET A 1 -11.27 -12.83 -15.71
C MET A 1 -10.46 -12.76 -14.44
N LYS A 2 -9.16 -12.44 -14.51
CA LYS A 2 -8.35 -12.24 -13.30
C LYS A 2 -8.27 -10.76 -12.96
N ILE A 3 -8.35 -10.44 -11.68
CA ILE A 3 -8.08 -9.11 -11.12
C ILE A 3 -6.99 -9.26 -10.07
N TYR A 4 -6.00 -8.39 -10.11
CA TYR A 4 -4.89 -8.28 -9.17
C TYR A 4 -5.11 -7.03 -8.34
N ILE A 5 -5.17 -7.17 -7.02
CA ILE A 5 -5.41 -6.06 -6.09
C ILE A 5 -4.13 -5.85 -5.29
N VAL A 6 -3.62 -4.62 -5.31
CA VAL A 6 -2.45 -4.19 -4.55
C VAL A 6 -2.91 -3.64 -3.21
N HIS A 7 -2.30 -4.14 -2.15
CA HIS A 7 -2.58 -3.79 -0.77
C HIS A 7 -1.38 -3.11 -0.14
N GLU A 8 -1.66 -2.22 0.80
CA GLU A 8 -0.73 -1.63 1.75
C GLU A 8 -1.23 -2.01 3.14
N ASN A 9 -0.40 -2.71 3.89
CA ASN A 9 -0.70 -3.14 5.24
C ASN A 9 0.32 -2.56 6.20
N GLY A 10 -0.15 -1.95 7.27
CA GLY A 10 0.69 -1.38 8.33
C GLY A 10 0.02 -1.54 9.68
N GLY A 11 0.56 -0.88 10.70
CA GLY A 11 0.09 -0.98 12.07
C GLY A 11 0.76 -2.10 12.84
N GLU A 12 0.86 -1.88 14.15
CA GLU A 12 1.14 -2.93 15.11
C GLU A 12 -0.08 -3.18 16.01
N TYR A 13 -0.35 -4.45 16.31
CA TYR A 13 -1.35 -4.87 17.29
C TYR A 13 -2.77 -4.38 16.99
N GLU A 14 -3.26 -3.41 17.77
CA GLU A 14 -4.64 -2.92 17.70
C GLU A 14 -4.82 -1.88 16.60
N ASP A 15 -3.72 -1.30 16.11
CA ASP A 15 -3.71 -0.31 15.04
C ASP A 15 -3.39 -0.93 13.67
N GLU A 16 -3.36 -2.27 13.55
CA GLU A 16 -3.19 -2.97 12.26
C GLU A 16 -4.27 -2.55 11.24
N TRP A 17 -3.83 -2.19 10.04
CA TRP A 17 -4.69 -1.74 8.95
C TRP A 17 -4.27 -2.33 7.61
N ASP A 18 -5.23 -2.53 6.72
CA ASP A 18 -5.02 -3.07 5.36
C ASP A 18 -5.84 -2.27 4.34
N ASN A 19 -5.14 -1.53 3.48
CA ASN A 19 -5.69 -0.58 2.53
C ASN A 19 -5.49 -1.04 1.09
N ILE A 20 -6.53 -0.89 0.27
CA ILE A 20 -6.45 -1.15 -1.17
C ILE A 20 -5.89 0.07 -1.89
N LEU A 21 -4.72 -0.11 -2.52
CA LEU A 21 -4.09 0.93 -3.33
C LEU A 21 -4.58 0.95 -4.78
N GLY A 22 -4.99 -0.20 -5.31
CA GLY A 22 -5.49 -0.30 -6.67
C GLY A 22 -5.84 -1.72 -7.11
N ALA A 23 -6.64 -1.81 -8.18
CA ALA A 23 -7.04 -3.07 -8.80
C ALA A 23 -6.77 -3.07 -10.30
N PHE A 24 -6.19 -4.14 -10.81
CA PHE A 24 -5.66 -4.24 -12.18
C PHE A 24 -6.06 -5.55 -12.85
N THR A 25 -6.22 -5.53 -14.16
CA THR A 25 -6.47 -6.75 -14.95
C THR A 25 -5.19 -7.47 -15.38
N THR A 26 -4.02 -6.84 -15.19
CA THR A 26 -2.70 -7.40 -15.49
C THR A 26 -1.81 -7.40 -14.24
N LEU A 27 -1.03 -8.46 -14.07
CA LEU A 27 -0.09 -8.59 -12.94
C LEU A 27 1.03 -7.55 -13.03
N GLU A 28 1.53 -7.28 -14.23
CA GLU A 28 2.60 -6.30 -14.49
C GLU A 28 2.29 -4.92 -13.90
N LYS A 29 1.09 -4.38 -14.13
CA LYS A 29 0.70 -3.07 -13.59
C LYS A 29 0.52 -3.07 -12.08
N ALA A 30 0.03 -4.18 -11.53
CA ALA A 30 -0.06 -4.34 -10.08
C ALA A 30 1.34 -4.38 -9.45
N GLN A 31 2.30 -5.05 -10.10
CA GLN A 31 3.69 -5.12 -9.67
C GLN A 31 4.39 -3.75 -9.78
N GLU A 32 4.20 -3.01 -10.88
CA GLU A 32 4.72 -1.65 -11.04
C GLU A 32 4.25 -0.71 -9.92
N LEU A 33 2.97 -0.80 -9.51
CA LEU A 33 2.46 -0.03 -8.38
C LEU A 33 3.11 -0.48 -7.06
N LYS A 34 3.18 -1.79 -6.82
CA LYS A 34 3.75 -2.38 -5.61
C LYS A 34 5.20 -1.95 -5.42
N ASP A 35 6.03 -2.12 -6.46
CA ASP A 35 7.46 -1.83 -6.42
C ASP A 35 7.73 -0.33 -6.28
N ARG A 36 6.92 0.53 -6.92
CA ARG A 36 7.01 1.98 -6.72
C ARG A 36 6.70 2.36 -5.28
N LYS A 37 5.67 1.77 -4.69
CA LYS A 37 5.24 2.08 -3.31
C LYS A 37 6.25 1.61 -2.28
N GLU A 38 6.81 0.42 -2.47
CA GLU A 38 7.92 -0.12 -1.68
C GLU A 38 9.12 0.86 -1.71
N LYS A 39 9.51 1.33 -2.89
CA LYS A 39 10.59 2.32 -3.04
C LYS A 39 10.28 3.68 -2.39
N GLU A 40 9.05 4.18 -2.55
CA GLU A 40 8.61 5.44 -1.90
C GLU A 40 8.68 5.31 -0.37
N ASN A 41 8.31 4.15 0.17
CA ASN A 41 8.36 3.87 1.61
C ASN A 41 9.80 3.74 2.13
N ASP A 42 10.68 3.06 1.40
CA ASP A 42 12.10 2.96 1.76
C ASP A 42 12.75 4.36 1.84
N GLU A 43 12.52 5.20 0.83
CA GLU A 43 13.02 6.58 0.81
C GLU A 43 12.44 7.43 1.96
N TYR A 44 11.16 7.23 2.28
CA TYR A 44 10.51 7.89 3.41
C TYR A 44 11.13 7.45 4.75
N SER A 45 11.35 6.15 4.93
CA SER A 45 11.97 5.58 6.14
C SER A 45 13.38 6.11 6.36
N GLU A 46 14.21 6.21 5.31
CA GLU A 46 15.55 6.80 5.40
C GLU A 46 15.52 8.25 5.87
N LYS A 47 14.55 9.05 5.39
CA LYS A 47 14.39 10.44 5.81
C LYS A 47 13.92 10.57 7.25
N VAL A 48 13.02 9.69 7.69
CA VAL A 48 12.59 9.65 9.10
C VAL A 48 13.77 9.31 10.00
N GLU A 49 14.58 8.31 9.65
CA GLU A 49 15.78 7.96 10.42
C GLU A 49 16.74 9.16 10.53
N LEU A 50 16.94 9.89 9.42
CA LEU A 50 17.74 11.12 9.45
C LEU A 50 17.15 12.19 10.37
N ALA A 51 15.83 12.39 10.37
CA ALA A 51 15.16 13.32 11.28
C ALA A 51 15.34 12.91 12.74
N CYS A 52 15.19 11.62 13.06
CA CYS A 52 15.45 11.09 14.41
C CYS A 52 16.91 11.34 14.84
N ARG A 53 17.88 11.16 13.94
CA ARG A 53 19.30 11.42 14.24
C ARG A 53 19.59 12.91 14.47
N VAL A 54 18.89 13.81 13.76
CA VAL A 54 18.93 15.26 14.04
C VAL A 54 18.33 15.56 15.41
N GLN A 55 17.16 14.97 15.73
CA GLN A 55 16.48 15.14 17.01
C GLN A 55 17.32 14.66 18.20
N ASN A 56 18.05 13.56 18.02
CA ASN A 56 18.98 13.00 19.00
C ASN A 56 20.33 13.75 19.06
N GLU A 57 20.48 14.86 18.33
CA GLU A 57 21.70 15.68 18.24
C GLU A 57 22.93 14.90 17.72
N GLU A 58 22.73 13.78 17.01
CA GLU A 58 23.82 12.99 16.42
C GLU A 58 24.41 13.66 15.17
N ILE A 59 23.57 14.36 14.41
CA ILE A 59 23.92 15.13 13.22
C ILE A 59 23.18 16.46 13.22
N THR A 60 23.67 17.46 12.48
CA THR A 60 22.92 18.71 12.27
C THR A 60 21.87 18.56 11.18
N LEU A 61 20.84 19.43 11.19
CA LEU A 61 19.86 19.52 10.09
C LEU A 61 20.54 19.70 8.73
N GLU A 62 21.57 20.56 8.66
CA GLU A 62 22.35 20.76 7.44
C GLU A 62 23.05 19.47 6.97
N GLN A 63 23.61 18.67 7.88
CA GLN A 63 24.24 17.40 7.54
C GLN A 63 23.26 16.33 7.07
N SER A 64 22.01 16.37 7.54
CA SER A 64 20.97 15.44 7.12
C SER A 64 20.51 15.67 5.67
N GLY A 65 20.66 16.89 5.15
CA GLY A 65 20.14 17.28 3.85
C GLY A 65 18.61 17.45 3.80
N LEU A 66 17.92 17.32 4.93
CA LEU A 66 16.49 17.60 5.05
C LEU A 66 16.23 19.11 5.04
N SER A 67 15.10 19.50 4.46
CA SER A 67 14.53 20.82 4.71
C SER A 67 13.93 20.92 6.12
N GLU A 68 13.72 22.15 6.60
CA GLU A 68 13.07 22.40 7.90
C GLU A 68 11.64 21.83 7.92
N GLU A 69 10.88 22.00 6.83
CA GLU A 69 9.53 21.45 6.68
C GLU A 69 9.51 19.91 6.71
N GLU A 70 10.46 19.26 6.02
CA GLU A 70 10.61 17.81 6.08
C GLU A 70 10.95 17.35 7.51
N TYR A 71 11.91 18.01 8.16
CA TYR A 71 12.31 17.67 9.52
C TYR A 71 11.15 17.80 10.52
N GLU A 72 10.41 18.91 10.48
CA GLU A 72 9.23 19.12 11.32
C GLU A 72 8.17 18.05 11.05
N SER A 73 7.88 17.76 9.78
CA SER A 73 6.92 16.72 9.42
C SER A 73 7.33 15.34 9.94
N TYR A 74 8.61 14.98 9.91
CA TYR A 74 9.06 13.66 10.36
C TYR A 74 9.18 13.56 11.88
N CYS A 75 9.46 14.67 12.58
CA CYS A 75 9.52 14.69 14.05
C CYS A 75 8.16 14.55 14.72
N GLU A 76 7.09 14.97 14.05
CA GLU A 76 5.72 14.92 14.58
C GLU A 76 4.97 13.62 14.24
N CYS A 77 5.53 12.76 13.38
CA CYS A 77 4.91 11.49 13.02
C CYS A 77 5.27 10.38 14.02
N ASP A 78 4.26 9.77 14.64
CA ASP A 78 4.40 8.44 15.23
C ASP A 78 4.64 7.47 14.07
N PHE A 79 5.90 7.02 13.94
CA PHE A 79 6.32 6.17 12.83
C PHE A 79 5.91 4.72 13.09
N ASP A 80 5.33 4.12 12.07
CA ASP A 80 4.89 2.74 12.10
C ASP A 80 5.90 1.91 11.30
N ASP A 81 6.78 1.21 12.01
CA ASP A 81 7.94 0.51 11.44
C ASP A 81 7.56 -0.64 10.48
N TYR A 82 6.27 -0.97 10.33
CA TYR A 82 5.79 -2.20 9.70
C TYR A 82 4.85 -1.98 8.51
N VAL A 83 5.19 -1.09 7.58
CA VAL A 83 4.46 -1.00 6.29
C VAL A 83 4.93 -2.07 5.31
N ASN A 84 3.99 -2.83 4.74
CA ASN A 84 4.24 -3.89 3.76
C ASN A 84 3.27 -3.80 2.57
N TYR A 85 3.75 -4.17 1.39
CA TYR A 85 2.98 -4.13 0.14
C TYR A 85 2.86 -5.52 -0.49
N TYR A 86 1.62 -5.93 -0.78
CA TYR A 86 1.37 -7.27 -1.34
C TYR A 86 0.23 -7.28 -2.37
N ILE A 87 0.18 -8.35 -3.18
CA ILE A 87 -0.80 -8.50 -4.26
C ILE A 87 -1.66 -9.73 -3.99
N THR A 88 -2.98 -9.53 -4.04
CA THR A 88 -3.95 -10.64 -4.07
C THR A 88 -4.54 -10.81 -5.47
N GLN A 89 -4.97 -12.02 -5.82
CA GLN A 89 -5.57 -12.34 -7.11
C GLN A 89 -6.99 -12.88 -6.91
N ILE A 90 -7.96 -12.27 -7.59
CA ILE A 90 -9.34 -12.75 -7.66
C ILE A 90 -9.62 -13.26 -9.07
N THR A 91 -10.30 -14.40 -9.17
CA THR A 91 -10.82 -14.90 -10.45
C THR A 91 -12.32 -14.68 -10.49
N LEU A 92 -12.78 -13.85 -11.42
CA LEU A 92 -14.18 -13.68 -11.77
C LEU A 92 -14.56 -14.71 -12.82
N ASP A 93 -15.32 -15.71 -12.44
CA ASP A 93 -16.00 -16.56 -13.41
C ASP A 93 -17.18 -15.80 -14.01
N LYS A 94 -17.53 -16.13 -15.27
CA LYS A 94 -18.80 -15.64 -15.81
C LYS A 94 -19.89 -16.37 -15.05
N GLU A 95 -20.73 -15.65 -14.32
CA GLU A 95 -22.01 -16.19 -13.87
C GLU A 95 -22.70 -16.82 -15.08
N SER A 96 -22.93 -18.13 -15.04
CA SER A 96 -23.97 -18.72 -15.86
C SER A 96 -25.28 -18.19 -15.30
N ARG A 97 -25.76 -17.08 -15.86
CA ARG A 97 -27.12 -16.60 -15.63
C ARG A 97 -28.01 -17.81 -15.87
N GLU A 98 -28.62 -18.34 -14.81
CA GLU A 98 -29.57 -19.44 -14.94
C GLU A 98 -30.55 -19.05 -16.05
N GLU A 99 -30.52 -19.79 -17.16
CA GLU A 99 -31.55 -19.67 -18.18
C GLU A 99 -32.86 -19.92 -17.45
N SER A 100 -33.66 -18.85 -17.34
CA SER A 100 -35.02 -18.93 -16.83
C SER A 100 -35.68 -20.05 -17.60
N VAL A 101 -35.95 -21.18 -16.94
CA VAL A 101 -36.63 -22.32 -17.53
C VAL A 101 -37.92 -21.77 -18.10
N ASN A 102 -37.98 -21.71 -19.43
CA ASN A 102 -39.15 -21.23 -20.15
C ASN A 102 -40.20 -22.35 -20.00
N LEU A 103 -40.97 -22.31 -18.91
CA LEU A 103 -42.15 -23.16 -18.70
C LEU A 103 -43.29 -22.64 -19.59
N ASN A 104 -43.06 -22.62 -20.91
CA ASN A 104 -44.13 -22.56 -21.89
C ASN A 104 -44.37 -23.97 -22.40
N GLY A 105 -45.32 -24.68 -21.77
CA GLY A 105 -45.84 -25.91 -22.35
C GLY A 105 -46.25 -26.96 -21.31
N ALA A 106 -47.39 -26.74 -20.65
CA ALA A 106 -48.19 -27.85 -20.14
C ALA A 106 -49.68 -27.52 -20.33
N SER A 107 -50.21 -28.08 -21.42
CA SER A 107 -51.59 -28.47 -21.76
C SER A 107 -52.75 -27.56 -21.35
#